data_AF-A0A1G5SJ12-F1
#
_entry.id   AF-A0A1G5SJ12-F1
#
_cell.length_a   1.000
_cell.length_b   1.000
_cell.length_c   1.000
_cell.angle_alpha   90.00
_cell.angle_beta   90.00
_cell.angle_gamma   90.00
#
_symmetry.space_group_name_H-M   'P 1'
#
loop_
_entity.id
_entity.type
_entity.pdbx_description
1 polymer ?
#
loop_
_entity_poly.entity_id
_entity_poly.type
_entity_poly.pdbx_seq_one_letter_code
_entity_poly.pdbx_strand_id
1 'polypeptide(L)'
;MYIQWKKSYETGHPLIDAEHRLLVMLFRKLDVAIKTRESETTISRIVQEVKQYVKFHFTSEENLMHETNYSGIEEHIALHAQLLMELNNMMGKLTLHKEFPEDILYFRLCCKK
;
A
#
# COMPACT_ATOMS: atom_id res chain seq x y z
N MET A 1 -1.60 15.54 -3.18
CA MET A 1 -0.61 14.51 -3.61
C MET A 1 -0.91 13.99 -5.01
N TYR A 2 0.10 13.62 -5.81
CA TYR A 2 -0.07 12.94 -7.11
C TYR A 2 0.78 11.66 -7.09
N ILE A 3 0.18 10.55 -6.67
CA ILE A 3 0.83 9.24 -6.72
C ILE A 3 0.66 8.71 -8.14
N GLN A 4 1.76 8.42 -8.81
CA GLN A 4 1.75 7.80 -10.13
C GLN A 4 2.70 6.63 -10.15
N TRP A 5 2.32 5.60 -10.90
CA TRP A 5 3.22 4.52 -11.25
C TRP A 5 4.42 5.08 -12.02
N LYS A 6 5.62 4.65 -11.66
CA LYS A 6 6.86 4.94 -12.37
C LYS A 6 7.57 3.62 -12.65
N LYS A 7 8.21 3.50 -13.82
CA LYS A 7 9.02 2.31 -14.16
C LYS A 7 10.11 2.00 -13.13
N SER A 8 10.60 3.01 -12.41
CA SER A 8 11.56 2.83 -11.31
C SER A 8 11.03 1.98 -10.15
N TYR A 9 9.73 1.68 -10.12
CA TYR A 9 9.08 0.82 -9.15
C TYR A 9 8.95 -0.63 -9.62
N GLU A 10 9.31 -0.92 -10.87
CA GLU A 10 9.25 -2.26 -11.43
C GLU A 10 10.29 -3.15 -10.75
N THR A 11 9.83 -4.28 -10.23
CA THR A 11 10.66 -5.33 -9.62
C THR A 11 11.21 -6.25 -10.71
N GLY A 12 10.56 -6.27 -11.87
CA GLY A 12 10.82 -7.22 -12.95
C GLY A 12 9.98 -8.49 -12.83
N HIS A 13 9.20 -8.65 -11.76
CA HIS A 13 8.26 -9.75 -11.60
C HIS A 13 6.84 -9.30 -11.99
N PRO A 14 6.29 -9.75 -13.14
CA PRO A 14 5.07 -9.17 -13.72
C PRO A 14 3.86 -9.19 -12.79
N LEU A 15 3.73 -10.24 -11.97
CA LEU A 15 2.63 -10.37 -11.00
C LEU A 15 2.74 -9.34 -9.87
N ILE A 16 3.94 -9.15 -9.32
CA ILE A 16 4.19 -8.18 -8.24
C ILE A 16 4.03 -6.76 -8.77
N ASP A 17 4.52 -6.49 -9.98
CA ASP A 17 4.35 -5.19 -10.63
C ASP A 17 2.87 -4.86 -10.93
N ALA A 18 2.05 -5.87 -11.23
CA ALA A 18 0.61 -5.69 -11.40
C ALA A 18 -0.07 -5.33 -10.07
N GLU A 19 0.29 -6.02 -8.98
CA GLU A 19 -0.21 -5.72 -7.64
C GLU A 19 0.18 -4.32 -7.19
N HIS A 20 1.43 -3.92 -7.40
CA HIS A 20 1.89 -2.57 -7.07
C HIS A 20 1.12 -1.48 -7.84
N ARG A 21 0.80 -1.70 -9.12
CA ARG A 21 -0.03 -0.77 -9.91
C ARG A 21 -1.43 -0.63 -9.32
N LEU A 22 -2.03 -1.73 -8.88
CA LEU A 22 -3.34 -1.73 -8.23
C LEU A 22 -3.30 -0.99 -6.88
N LEU A 23 -2.25 -1.17 -6.07
CA LEU A 23 -2.03 -0.37 -4.86
C LEU A 23 -1.99 1.13 -5.17
N VAL A 24 -1.20 1.53 -6.17
CA VAL A 24 -1.13 2.93 -6.62
C VAL A 24 -2.51 3.45 -7.03
N MET A 25 -3.31 2.66 -7.76
CA MET A 25 -4.67 3.03 -8.15
C MET A 25 -5.59 3.22 -6.93
N LEU A 26 -5.52 2.34 -5.93
CA LEU A 26 -6.32 2.44 -4.71
C LEU A 26 -5.94 3.69 -3.89
N PHE A 27 -4.66 4.00 -3.74
CA PHE A 27 -4.25 5.22 -3.05
C PHE A 27 -4.68 6.48 -3.81
N ARG A 28 -4.64 6.47 -5.15
CA ARG A 28 -5.19 7.57 -5.95
C ARG A 28 -6.69 7.74 -5.76
N LYS A 29 -7.44 6.62 -5.73
CA LYS A 29 -8.89 6.64 -5.47
C LYS A 29 -9.20 7.28 -4.12
N LEU A 30 -8.41 6.96 -3.09
CA LEU A 30 -8.54 7.54 -1.76
C LEU A 30 -8.22 9.04 -1.73
N ASP A 31 -7.11 9.45 -2.36
CA ASP A 31 -6.72 10.88 -2.48
C ASP A 31 -7.80 11.71 -3.20
N VAL A 32 -8.40 11.19 -4.28
CA VAL A 32 -9.51 11.85 -4.97
C VAL A 32 -10.71 11.98 -4.05
N ALA A 33 -11.14 10.88 -3.40
CA ALA A 33 -12.32 10.90 -2.53
C ALA A 33 -12.22 11.92 -1.38
N ILE A 34 -11.01 12.11 -0.84
CA ILE A 34 -10.75 13.11 0.20
C ILE A 34 -10.82 14.53 -0.37
N LYS A 35 -10.15 14.77 -1.51
CA LYS A 35 -10.13 16.09 -2.16
C LYS A 35 -11.51 16.53 -2.64
N THR A 36 -12.33 15.60 -3.12
CA THR A 36 -13.71 15.88 -3.55
C THR A 36 -14.71 15.89 -2.38
N ARG A 37 -14.23 15.67 -1.15
CA ARG A 37 -15.06 15.65 0.08
C ARG A 37 -16.21 14.66 -0.02
N GLU A 38 -15.93 13.46 -0.52
CA GLU A 38 -16.90 12.35 -0.52
C GLU A 38 -17.40 12.05 0.90
N SER A 39 -18.51 11.34 1.00
CA SER A 39 -19.07 10.93 2.27
C SER A 39 -18.07 10.10 3.10
N GLU A 40 -18.17 10.22 4.43
CA GLU A 40 -17.34 9.42 5.36
C GLU A 40 -17.50 7.91 5.13
N THR A 41 -18.70 7.47 4.75
CA THR A 41 -18.96 6.07 4.37
C THR A 41 -18.16 5.64 3.14
N THR A 42 -18.07 6.51 2.13
CA THR A 42 -17.29 6.24 0.91
C THR A 42 -15.80 6.20 1.21
N ILE A 43 -15.29 7.18 1.96
CA ILE A 43 -13.88 7.24 2.35
C ILE A 43 -13.52 6.01 3.21
N SER A 44 -14.36 5.66 4.19
CA SER A 44 -14.16 4.49 5.05
C SER A 44 -14.10 3.19 4.25
N ARG A 45 -14.98 3.01 3.27
CA ARG A 45 -14.95 1.84 2.37
C ARG A 45 -13.64 1.78 1.58
N ILE A 46 -13.19 2.89 1.00
CA ILE A 46 -11.93 2.93 0.23
C ILE A 46 -10.74 2.64 1.15
N VAL A 47 -10.75 3.16 2.37
CA VAL A 47 -9.73 2.85 3.39
C VAL A 47 -9.68 1.34 3.67
N GLN A 48 -10.83 0.68 3.83
CA GLN A 48 -10.88 -0.77 4.01
C GLN A 48 -10.36 -1.53 2.78
N GLU A 49 -10.72 -1.10 1.57
CA GLU A 49 -10.19 -1.68 0.33
C GLU A 49 -8.65 -1.60 0.28
N VAL A 50 -8.07 -0.44 0.60
CA VAL A 50 -6.61 -0.27 0.66
C VAL A 50 -6.00 -1.21 1.70
N LYS A 51 -6.55 -1.29 2.92
CA LYS A 51 -6.01 -2.17 3.98
C LYS A 51 -6.02 -3.63 3.56
N GLN A 52 -7.11 -4.10 2.99
CA GLN A 52 -7.24 -5.50 2.56
C GLN A 52 -6.27 -5.80 1.42
N TYR A 53 -6.14 -4.87 0.46
CA TYR A 53 -5.27 -5.07 -0.68
C TYR A 53 -3.78 -5.03 -0.31
N VAL A 54 -3.37 -4.16 0.63
CA VAL A 54 -2.00 -4.15 1.17
C VAL A 54 -1.66 -5.47 1.83
N LYS A 55 -2.56 -6.01 2.68
CA LYS A 55 -2.35 -7.32 3.31
C LYS A 55 -2.22 -8.44 2.28
N PHE A 56 -3.10 -8.44 1.29
CA PHE A 56 -3.06 -9.42 0.20
C PHE A 56 -1.71 -9.37 -0.54
N HIS A 57 -1.26 -8.17 -0.92
CA HIS A 57 0.00 -7.98 -1.62
C HIS A 57 1.20 -8.47 -0.79
N PHE A 58 1.26 -8.13 0.50
CA PHE A 58 2.32 -8.60 1.39
C PHE A 58 2.36 -10.12 1.48
N THR A 59 1.21 -10.77 1.66
CA THR A 59 1.13 -12.24 1.67
C THR A 59 1.53 -12.85 0.32
N SER A 60 1.15 -12.23 -0.80
CA SER A 60 1.53 -12.67 -2.15
C SER A 60 3.06 -12.64 -2.33
N GLU A 61 3.69 -11.53 -1.94
CA GLU A 61 5.14 -11.36 -2.03
C GLU A 61 5.89 -12.29 -1.08
N GLU A 62 5.45 -12.43 0.17
CA GLU A 62 6.05 -13.33 1.17
C GLU A 62 5.99 -14.80 0.72
N ASN A 63 4.86 -15.22 0.13
CA ASN A 63 4.73 -16.56 -0.44
C ASN A 63 5.73 -16.79 -1.57
N LEU A 64 5.88 -15.82 -2.48
CA LEU A 64 6.85 -15.87 -3.57
C LEU A 64 8.30 -15.93 -3.04
N MET A 65 8.62 -15.13 -2.02
CA MET A 65 9.93 -15.16 -1.35
C MET A 65 10.21 -16.51 -0.72
N HIS A 66 9.21 -17.12 -0.08
CA HIS A 66 9.33 -18.45 0.51
C HIS A 66 9.54 -19.53 -0.56
N GLU A 67 8.75 -19.51 -1.64
CA GLU A 67 8.88 -20.45 -2.76
C GLU A 67 10.24 -20.37 -3.48
N THR A 68 10.85 -19.18 -3.50
CA THR A 68 12.14 -18.93 -4.15
C THR A 68 13.34 -19.01 -3.21
N ASN A 69 13.13 -19.31 -1.91
CA ASN A 69 14.16 -19.31 -0.87
C ASN A 69 14.93 -17.99 -0.79
N TYR A 70 14.21 -16.87 -0.86
CA TYR A 70 14.81 -15.54 -0.73
C TYR A 70 15.51 -15.38 0.63
N SER A 71 16.78 -15.00 0.60
CA SER A 71 17.64 -14.99 1.79
C SER A 71 17.28 -13.94 2.84
N GLY A 72 16.52 -12.90 2.47
CA GLY A 72 16.12 -11.79 3.34
C GLY A 72 14.65 -11.80 3.74
N ILE A 73 14.00 -12.97 3.72
CA ILE A 73 12.55 -13.09 3.95
C ILE A 73 12.13 -12.60 5.35
N GLU A 74 12.92 -12.89 6.38
CA GLU A 74 12.58 -12.52 7.77
C GLU A 74 12.62 -11.00 7.96
N GLU A 75 13.64 -10.33 7.44
CA GLU A 75 13.73 -8.87 7.46
C GLU A 75 12.58 -8.22 6.67
N HIS A 76 12.17 -8.84 5.56
CA HIS A 76 11.09 -8.34 4.71
C HIS A 76 9.72 -8.48 5.38
N ILE A 77 9.43 -9.62 6.03
CA ILE A 77 8.21 -9.83 6.82
C ILE A 77 8.14 -8.82 7.98
N ALA A 78 9.26 -8.56 8.66
CA ALA A 78 9.31 -7.56 9.72
C ALA A 78 9.00 -6.14 9.20
N LEU A 79 9.51 -5.79 8.02
CA LEU A 79 9.20 -4.53 7.35
C LEU A 79 7.70 -4.43 7.00
N HIS A 80 7.11 -5.50 6.45
CA HIS A 80 5.67 -5.55 6.16
C HIS A 80 4.81 -5.35 7.40
N ALA A 81 5.17 -5.99 8.51
CA ALA A 81 4.47 -5.81 9.79
C ALA A 81 4.52 -4.35 10.26
N GLN A 82 5.70 -3.70 10.18
CA GLN A 82 5.86 -2.29 10.52
C GLN A 82 4.98 -1.39 9.63
N LEU A 83 5.03 -1.59 8.31
CA LEU A 83 4.26 -0.80 7.35
C LEU A 83 2.75 -0.95 7.54
N LEU A 84 2.29 -2.16 7.87
CA LEU A 84 0.88 -2.40 8.18
C LEU A 84 0.44 -1.65 9.45
N MET A 85 1.30 -1.59 10.47
CA MET A 85 1.05 -0.81 11.67
C MET A 85 0.96 0.70 11.36
N GLU A 86 1.92 1.23 10.59
CA GLU A 86 1.93 2.63 10.15
C GLU A 86 0.67 2.97 9.33
N LEU A 87 0.28 2.10 8.39
CA LEU A 87 -0.94 2.24 7.60
C LEU A 87 -2.19 2.33 8.49
N ASN A 88 -2.30 1.45 9.47
CA ASN A 88 -3.44 1.44 10.39
C ASN A 88 -3.51 2.73 11.22
N ASN A 89 -2.37 3.22 11.70
CA ASN A 89 -2.28 4.47 12.45
C ASN A 89 -2.68 5.67 11.59
N MET A 90 -2.16 5.76 10.35
CA MET A 90 -2.53 6.82 9.41
C MET A 90 -4.03 6.82 9.10
N MET A 91 -4.59 5.63 8.85
CA MET A 91 -6.01 5.50 8.50
C MET A 91 -6.95 5.77 9.69
N GLY A 92 -6.51 5.48 10.92
CA GLY A 92 -7.24 5.90 12.12
C GLY A 92 -7.28 7.42 12.29
N LYS A 93 -6.21 8.13 11.94
CA LYS A 93 -6.16 9.60 11.95
C LYS A 93 -7.03 10.22 10.87
N LEU A 94 -7.10 9.61 9.69
CA LEU A 94 -7.96 10.04 8.58
C LEU A 94 -9.44 10.09 8.95
N THR A 95 -9.92 9.10 9.69
CA THR A 95 -11.30 9.10 10.22
C THR A 95 -11.54 10.20 11.25
N LEU A 96 -10.49 10.71 11.91
CA LEU A 96 -10.60 11.71 12.98
C LEU A 96 -10.43 13.15 12.46
N HIS A 97 -9.50 13.37 11.53
CA HIS A 97 -9.07 14.71 11.09
C HIS A 97 -9.35 15.00 9.61
N LYS A 98 -9.80 14.02 8.81
CA LYS A 98 -10.05 14.14 7.35
C LYS A 98 -8.86 14.65 6.52
N GLU A 99 -7.66 14.59 7.07
CA GLU A 99 -6.44 14.98 6.39
C GLU A 99 -5.68 13.73 5.94
N PHE A 100 -5.35 13.68 4.65
CA PHE A 100 -4.56 12.61 4.07
C PHE A 100 -3.07 12.92 4.30
N PRO A 101 -2.29 12.06 4.97
CA PRO A 101 -0.87 12.31 5.13
C PRO A 101 -0.19 12.33 3.76
N GLU A 102 0.60 13.38 3.47
CA GLU A 102 1.42 13.45 2.25
C GLU A 102 2.47 12.33 2.17
N ASP A 103 2.72 11.66 3.30
CA ASP A 103 3.75 10.64 3.48
C ASP A 103 3.33 9.23 3.04
N ILE A 104 2.15 9.00 2.46
CA ILE A 104 1.77 7.64 2.00
C ILE A 104 2.72 7.08 0.94
N LEU A 105 3.47 7.94 0.24
CA LEU A 105 4.56 7.57 -0.66
C LEU A 105 5.76 6.89 0.05
N TYR A 106 5.79 6.88 1.39
CA TYR A 106 6.74 6.08 2.18
C TYR A 106 6.41 4.59 2.22
N PHE A 107 5.23 4.16 1.73
CA PHE A 107 5.08 2.82 1.16
C PHE A 107 5.92 2.74 -0.13
N ARG A 108 7.25 2.84 0.05
CA ARG A 108 8.24 2.46 -0.94
C ARG A 108 7.97 1.00 -1.20
N LEU A 109 7.30 0.73 -2.32
CA LEU A 109 7.07 -0.58 -2.92
C LEU A 109 8.27 -1.47 -2.58
N CYS A 110 8.04 -2.40 -1.65
CA CYS A 110 9.05 -2.90 -0.71
C CYS A 110 10.11 -3.81 -1.36
N CYS A 111 9.92 -4.16 -2.63
CA CYS A 111 10.99 -4.64 -3.49
C CYS A 111 12.06 -3.57 -3.73
N LYS A 112 12.90 -3.32 -2.73
CA LYS A 112 14.29 -3.07 -3.06
C LYS A 112 14.86 -4.40 -3.57
N LYS A 113 15.34 -4.37 -4.82
CA LYS A 113 16.18 -5.41 -5.40
C LYS A 113 17.29 -5.83 -4.45
#